data_AF-A0AAP0JSL2-F1
#
_entry.id   AF-A0AAP0JSL2-F1
#
_cell.length_a   1.000
_cell.length_b   1.000
_cell.length_c   1.000
_cell.angle_alpha   90.00
_cell.angle_beta   90.00
_cell.angle_gamma   90.00
#
_symmetry.space_group_name_H-M   'P 1'
#
loop_
_entity.id
_entity.type
_entity.pdbx_description
1 polymer ?
#
loop_
_entity_poly.entity_id
_entity_poly.type
_entity_poly.pdbx_seq_one_letter_code
_entity_poly.pdbx_strand_id
1 'polypeptide(L)'
;MLQVRSYYLKILEAQGVMQEGRGQVEEAWPAYLQALMLDPDHAPALISIGELLRKKGSMSLPVARSFLCDALRIEPTNRAAWYCLGMIHKEDGRTTDASDCFQAAAMLAESDPIESFSSVL
;
A
#
# COMPACT_ATOMS: atom_id res chain seq x y z
N MET A 1 20.09 2.99 16.41
CA MET A 1 19.61 1.79 15.68
C MET A 1 18.27 2.01 14.99
N LEU A 2 17.22 2.51 15.67
CA LEU A 2 15.90 2.73 15.05
C LEU A 2 15.88 3.77 13.91
N GLN A 3 16.64 4.86 14.04
CA GLN A 3 16.68 5.93 13.04
C GLN A 3 17.30 5.49 11.70
N VAL A 4 18.31 4.61 11.75
CA VAL A 4 18.92 4.03 10.54
C VAL A 4 17.93 3.09 9.85
N ARG A 5 17.17 2.28 10.62
CA ARG A 5 16.13 1.39 10.08
C ARG A 5 15.03 2.19 9.37
N SER A 6 14.51 3.25 10.01
CA SER A 6 13.48 4.11 9.43
C SER A 6 13.96 4.83 8.16
N TYR A 7 15.19 5.33 8.15
CA TYR A 7 15.78 5.98 6.97
C TYR A 7 15.96 4.99 5.81
N TYR A 8 16.40 3.77 6.11
CA TYR A 8 16.59 2.74 5.10
C TYR A 8 15.27 2.24 4.51
N LEU A 9 14.20 2.10 5.33
CA LEU A 9 12.85 1.78 4.84
C LEU A 9 12.36 2.81 3.81
N LYS A 10 12.52 4.11 4.10
CA LYS A 10 12.15 5.19 3.16
C LYS A 10 12.92 5.13 1.85
N ILE A 11 14.19 4.75 1.88
CA ILE A 11 15.01 4.58 0.66
C ILE A 11 14.47 3.40 -0.17
N LEU A 12 14.19 2.26 0.46
CA LEU A 12 13.66 1.09 -0.23
C LEU A 12 12.28 1.36 -0.84
N GLU A 13 11.42 2.05 -0.11
CA GLU A 13 10.12 2.52 -0.60
C GLU A 13 10.30 3.43 -1.82
N ALA A 14 11.11 4.50 -1.71
CA ALA A 14 11.35 5.43 -2.80
C ALA A 14 11.97 4.75 -4.04
N GLN A 15 12.87 3.79 -3.83
CA GLN A 15 13.44 2.98 -4.91
C GLN A 15 12.37 2.16 -5.62
N GLY A 16 11.48 1.48 -4.88
CA GLY A 16 10.37 0.73 -5.46
C GLY A 16 9.46 1.62 -6.30
N VAL A 17 9.04 2.76 -5.75
CA VAL A 17 8.18 3.74 -6.44
C VAL A 17 8.84 4.28 -7.72
N MET A 18 10.15 4.58 -7.65
CA MET A 18 10.91 5.07 -8.80
C MET A 18 10.98 4.04 -9.93
N GLN A 19 11.13 2.76 -9.61
CA GLN A 19 11.16 1.69 -10.59
C GLN A 19 9.78 1.46 -11.21
N GLU A 20 8.70 1.53 -10.43
CA GLU A 20 7.33 1.53 -10.96
C GLU A 20 7.09 2.68 -11.94
N GLY A 21 7.56 3.89 -11.61
CA GLY A 21 7.44 5.07 -12.49
C GLY A 21 8.19 4.91 -13.82
N ARG A 22 9.17 4.00 -13.89
CA ARG A 22 9.90 3.64 -15.11
C ARG A 22 9.29 2.48 -15.89
N GLY A 23 8.16 1.92 -15.42
CA GLY A 23 7.55 0.71 -15.97
C GLY A 23 8.31 -0.57 -15.63
N GLN A 24 9.30 -0.49 -14.74
CA GLN A 24 10.17 -1.57 -14.30
C GLN A 24 9.57 -2.25 -13.06
N VAL A 25 8.41 -2.89 -13.28
CA VAL A 25 7.61 -3.46 -12.20
C VAL A 25 8.31 -4.67 -11.56
N GLU A 26 9.00 -5.50 -12.36
CA GLU A 26 9.78 -6.60 -11.81
C GLU A 26 10.93 -6.12 -10.91
N GLU A 27 11.51 -4.96 -11.20
CA GLU A 27 12.62 -4.38 -10.45
C GLU A 27 12.19 -3.62 -9.19
N ALA A 28 10.91 -3.26 -9.06
CA ALA A 28 10.36 -2.68 -7.83
C ALA A 28 10.18 -3.75 -6.73
N TRP A 29 9.88 -4.99 -7.13
CA TRP A 29 9.58 -6.10 -6.23
C TRP A 29 10.66 -6.37 -5.16
N PRO A 30 11.97 -6.44 -5.49
CA PRO A 30 13.01 -6.70 -4.50
C PRO A 30 13.15 -5.60 -3.45
N ALA A 31 12.81 -4.35 -3.80
CA ALA A 31 12.92 -3.22 -2.87
C ALA A 31 11.83 -3.31 -1.79
N TYR A 32 10.59 -3.58 -2.19
CA TYR A 32 9.49 -3.75 -1.23
C TYR A 32 9.64 -5.00 -0.37
N LEU A 33 10.14 -6.11 -0.93
CA LEU A 33 10.43 -7.31 -0.13
C LEU A 33 11.51 -7.05 0.91
N GLN A 34 12.58 -6.34 0.56
CA GLN A 34 13.60 -5.95 1.53
C GLN A 34 13.02 -5.05 2.64
N ALA A 35 12.07 -4.17 2.30
CA ALA A 35 11.41 -3.34 3.30
C ALA A 35 10.61 -4.19 4.29
N LEU A 36 9.85 -5.17 3.81
CA LEU A 36 9.12 -6.12 4.68
C LEU A 36 10.03 -7.04 5.49
N MET A 37 11.20 -7.41 4.97
CA MET A 37 12.18 -8.17 5.75
C MET A 37 12.73 -7.39 6.95
N LEU A 38 12.81 -6.06 6.82
CA LEU A 38 13.30 -5.18 7.88
C LEU A 38 12.19 -4.77 8.84
N ASP A 39 10.98 -4.62 8.31
CA ASP A 39 9.79 -4.27 9.07
C ASP A 39 8.56 -4.92 8.43
N PRO A 40 8.10 -6.07 8.97
CA PRO A 40 6.93 -6.78 8.46
C PRO A 40 5.63 -5.97 8.50
N ASP A 41 5.56 -4.96 9.36
CA ASP A 41 4.40 -4.09 9.52
C ASP A 41 4.57 -2.77 8.73
N HIS A 42 5.49 -2.71 7.75
CA HIS A 42 5.68 -1.51 6.93
C HIS A 42 4.54 -1.34 5.91
N ALA A 43 3.50 -0.59 6.31
CA ALA A 43 2.29 -0.37 5.53
C ALA A 43 2.53 0.11 4.07
N PRO A 44 3.42 1.07 3.78
CA PRO A 44 3.72 1.47 2.40
C PRO A 44 4.15 0.30 1.51
N ALA A 45 5.05 -0.58 1.98
CA ALA A 45 5.48 -1.74 1.20
C ALA A 45 4.38 -2.79 1.03
N LEU A 46 3.56 -3.03 2.06
CA LEU A 46 2.38 -3.91 1.94
C LEU A 46 1.41 -3.40 0.87
N ILE A 47 1.16 -2.08 0.84
CA ILE A 47 0.29 -1.44 -0.16
C ILE A 47 0.87 -1.59 -1.56
N SER A 48 2.14 -1.26 -1.76
CA SER A 48 2.78 -1.38 -3.06
C SER A 48 2.81 -2.83 -3.57
N ILE A 49 3.13 -3.79 -2.71
CA ILE A 49 3.09 -5.22 -3.08
C ILE A 49 1.67 -5.66 -3.46
N GLY A 50 0.66 -5.21 -2.71
CA GLY A 50 -0.74 -5.45 -3.05
C GLY A 50 -1.11 -4.91 -4.43
N GLU A 51 -0.68 -3.69 -4.76
CA GLU A 51 -0.91 -3.09 -6.07
C GLU A 51 -0.16 -3.83 -7.20
N LEU A 52 1.09 -4.21 -6.98
CA LEU A 52 1.86 -4.99 -7.96
C LEU A 52 1.22 -6.34 -8.23
N LEU A 53 0.77 -7.04 -7.19
CA LEU A 53 0.04 -8.30 -7.31
C LEU A 53 -1.29 -8.12 -8.03
N ARG A 54 -2.00 -7.02 -7.81
CA ARG A 54 -3.20 -6.69 -8.59
C ARG A 54 -2.86 -6.53 -10.08
N LYS A 55 -1.81 -5.76 -10.41
CA LYS A 55 -1.35 -5.56 -11.80
C LYS A 55 -0.91 -6.87 -12.49
N LYS A 56 -0.44 -7.86 -11.73
CA LYS A 56 -0.02 -9.17 -12.25
C LYS A 56 -1.20 -10.03 -12.77
N GLY A 57 -2.43 -9.78 -12.31
CA GLY A 57 -3.64 -10.37 -12.87
C GLY A 57 -4.57 -11.06 -11.86
N SER A 58 -5.65 -11.65 -12.36
CA SER A 58 -6.75 -12.18 -11.56
C SER A 58 -6.34 -13.27 -10.55
N MET A 59 -5.36 -14.11 -10.90
CA MET A 59 -4.90 -15.19 -10.03
C MET A 59 -4.21 -14.69 -8.75
N SER A 60 -3.66 -13.48 -8.76
CA SER A 60 -2.98 -12.89 -7.60
C SER A 60 -3.88 -11.98 -6.75
N LEU A 61 -5.12 -11.72 -7.16
CA LEU A 61 -6.06 -10.89 -6.40
C LEU A 61 -6.28 -11.35 -4.94
N PRO A 62 -6.40 -12.66 -4.62
CA PRO A 62 -6.57 -13.08 -3.23
C PRO A 62 -5.36 -12.73 -2.35
N VAL A 63 -4.14 -12.89 -2.89
CA VAL A 63 -2.90 -12.57 -2.18
C VAL A 63 -2.76 -11.07 -2.05
N ALA A 64 -3.02 -10.31 -3.13
CA ALA A 64 -3.02 -8.85 -3.13
C ALA A 64 -3.96 -8.29 -2.04
N ARG A 65 -5.17 -8.87 -1.93
CA ARG A 65 -6.15 -8.51 -0.90
C ARG A 65 -5.60 -8.70 0.51
N SER A 66 -4.91 -9.82 0.77
CA SER A 66 -4.31 -10.10 2.08
C SER A 66 -3.32 -9.01 2.48
N PHE A 67 -2.42 -8.62 1.57
CA PHE A 67 -1.44 -7.56 1.83
C PHE A 67 -2.11 -6.22 2.16
N LEU A 68 -3.19 -5.86 1.46
CA LEU A 68 -3.93 -4.64 1.74
C LEU A 68 -4.72 -4.71 3.07
N CYS A 69 -5.27 -5.88 3.41
CA CYS A 69 -5.89 -6.09 4.71
C CYS A 69 -4.87 -5.97 5.86
N ASP A 70 -3.66 -6.50 5.68
CA ASP A 70 -2.58 -6.35 6.65
C ASP A 70 -2.18 -4.88 6.79
N ALA A 71 -2.03 -4.15 5.68
CA ALA A 71 -1.78 -2.71 5.71
C ALA A 71 -2.86 -1.94 6.46
N LEU A 72 -4.14 -2.27 6.24
CA LEU A 72 -5.28 -1.66 6.94
C LEU A 72 -5.40 -2.08 8.41
N ARG A 73 -4.88 -3.25 8.79
CA ARG A 73 -4.76 -3.65 10.19
C ARG A 73 -3.75 -2.75 10.93
N ILE A 74 -2.70 -2.30 10.25
CA ILE A 74 -1.63 -1.47 10.79
C ILE A 74 -2.01 0.02 10.75
N GLU A 75 -2.52 0.48 9.61
CA GLU A 75 -2.99 1.85 9.39
C GLU A 75 -4.45 1.83 8.87
N PRO A 76 -5.46 1.73 9.76
CA PRO A 76 -6.86 1.65 9.37
C PRO A 76 -7.38 2.86 8.59
N THR A 77 -6.71 4.00 8.72
CA THR A 77 -7.04 5.26 8.05
C THR A 77 -6.20 5.49 6.80
N ASN A 78 -5.46 4.49 6.31
CA ASN A 78 -4.66 4.63 5.10
C ASN A 78 -5.57 4.65 3.86
N ARG A 79 -5.76 5.85 3.31
CA ARG A 79 -6.57 6.09 2.10
C ARG A 79 -6.12 5.25 0.90
N ALA A 80 -4.81 5.13 0.68
CA ALA A 80 -4.27 4.40 -0.47
C ALA A 80 -4.59 2.91 -0.37
N ALA A 81 -4.49 2.32 0.82
CA ALA A 81 -4.84 0.93 1.05
C ALA A 81 -6.33 0.66 0.77
N TRP A 82 -7.25 1.52 1.25
CA TRP A 82 -8.68 1.41 0.96
C TRP A 82 -8.98 1.53 -0.54
N TYR A 83 -8.35 2.48 -1.22
CA TYR A 83 -8.51 2.65 -2.66
C TYR A 83 -8.05 1.41 -3.44
N CYS A 84 -6.86 0.89 -3.13
CA CYS A 84 -6.32 -0.31 -3.75
C CYS A 84 -7.19 -1.54 -3.48
N LEU A 85 -7.77 -1.66 -2.28
CA LEU A 85 -8.67 -2.75 -1.93
C LEU A 85 -9.97 -2.67 -2.73
N GLY A 86 -10.52 -1.47 -2.92
CA GLY A 86 -11.67 -1.24 -3.80
C GLY A 86 -11.39 -1.63 -5.25
N MET A 87 -10.20 -1.34 -5.77
CA MET A 87 -9.78 -1.77 -7.10
C MET A 87 -9.74 -3.31 -7.23
N ILE A 88 -9.22 -4.01 -6.21
CA ILE A 88 -9.23 -5.47 -6.17
C ILE A 88 -10.66 -6.03 -6.14
N HIS A 89 -11.54 -5.50 -5.30
CA HIS A 89 -12.94 -5.94 -5.25
C HIS A 89 -13.67 -5.69 -6.57
N LYS A 90 -13.41 -4.57 -7.23
CA LYS A 90 -13.96 -4.25 -8.55
C LYS A 90 -13.51 -5.28 -9.60
N GLU A 91 -12.22 -5.62 -9.63
CA GLU A 91 -11.66 -6.61 -10.56
C GLU A 91 -12.15 -8.04 -10.28
N ASP A 92 -12.43 -8.35 -9.00
CA ASP A 92 -13.02 -9.63 -8.56
C ASP A 92 -14.56 -9.66 -8.71
N GLY A 93 -15.18 -8.63 -9.30
CA GLY A 93 -16.63 -8.56 -9.53
C GLY A 93 -17.49 -8.27 -8.29
N ARG A 94 -16.87 -7.95 -7.15
CA ARG A 94 -17.55 -7.65 -5.88
C ARG A 94 -17.89 -6.17 -5.79
N THR A 95 -18.92 -5.76 -6.51
CA THR A 95 -19.27 -4.34 -6.69
C THR A 95 -19.64 -3.63 -5.39
N THR A 96 -20.35 -4.29 -4.48
CA THR A 96 -20.73 -3.72 -3.17
C THR A 96 -19.49 -3.41 -2.34
N ASP A 97 -18.63 -4.41 -2.14
CA ASP A 97 -17.41 -4.25 -1.36
C ASP A 97 -16.48 -3.18 -1.96
N ALA A 98 -16.42 -3.10 -3.29
CA ALA A 98 -15.66 -2.06 -3.98
C ALA A 98 -16.19 -0.66 -3.68
N SER A 99 -17.53 -0.48 -3.72
CA SER A 99 -18.19 0.77 -3.37
C SER A 99 -17.86 1.19 -1.94
N ASP A 100 -17.96 0.27 -0.98
CA ASP A 100 -17.69 0.53 0.43
C ASP A 100 -16.22 0.97 0.63
N CYS A 101 -15.28 0.28 -0.02
CA CYS A 101 -13.86 0.62 0.04
C CYS A 101 -13.58 2.01 -0.56
N PHE A 102 -14.19 2.33 -1.71
CA PHE A 102 -14.01 3.64 -2.33
C PHE A 102 -14.64 4.76 -1.50
N GLN A 103 -15.78 4.51 -0.87
CA GLN A 103 -16.41 5.46 0.04
C GLN A 103 -15.52 5.72 1.27
N ALA A 104 -14.94 4.67 1.86
CA ALA A 104 -13.99 4.82 2.95
C ALA A 104 -12.77 5.66 2.53
N ALA A 105 -12.18 5.37 1.36
CA ALA A 105 -11.07 6.15 0.82
C ALA A 105 -11.43 7.64 0.60
N ALA A 106 -12.64 7.92 0.09
CA ALA A 106 -13.11 9.28 -0.14
C ALA A 106 -13.32 10.04 1.18
N MET A 107 -13.96 9.43 2.16
CA MET A 107 -14.16 10.02 3.50
C MET A 107 -12.83 10.34 4.18
N LEU A 108 -11.85 9.45 4.06
CA LEU A 108 -10.51 9.67 4.62
C LEU A 108 -9.79 10.85 3.95
N ALA A 109 -9.94 11.02 2.64
CA ALA A 109 -9.37 12.15 1.90
C ALA A 109 -9.93 13.50 2.37
N GLU A 110 -11.22 13.55 2.71
CA GLU A 110 -11.88 14.76 3.23
C GLU A 110 -11.48 15.07 4.68
N SER A 111 -11.07 14.04 5.43
CA SER A 111 -10.60 14.16 6.81
C SER A 111 -9.09 14.37 6.95
N ASP A 112 -8.32 14.24 5.87
CA ASP A 112 -6.86 14.40 5.91
C ASP A 112 -6.53 15.84 6.32
N PRO A 113 -5.88 16.05 7.49
CA PRO A 113 -5.43 17.37 7.87
C PRO A 113 -4.39 17.86 6.86
N ILE A 114 -4.45 19.16 6.52
CA ILE A 114 -3.54 19.80 5.54
C ILE A 114 -2.06 19.59 5.95
N GLU A 115 -1.79 19.35 7.24
CA GLU A 115 -0.49 18.94 7.76
C GLU A 115 -0.61 17.71 8.68
N SER A 116 0.34 16.76 8.54
CA SER A 116 0.46 15.61 9.44
C SER A 116 0.92 16.07 10.83
N PHE A 117 0.19 15.72 11.89
CA PHE A 117 0.57 16.04 13.28
C PHE A 117 1.92 15.45 13.73
N SER A 118 2.52 14.55 12.93
CA SER A 118 3.88 14.05 13.15
C SER A 118 4.99 15.08 12.88
N SER A 119 4.67 16.25 12.34
CA SER A 119 5.62 17.36 12.18
C SER A 119 5.75 18.26 13.42
N VAL A 120 4.91 18.05 14.44
CA VAL A 120 4.80 18.94 15.62
C VAL A 120 5.42 18.31 16.89
N LEU A 121 6.00 17.11 16.82
CA LEU A 121 6.77 16.47 17.89
C LEU A 121 8.20 16.20 17.46
#